data_AF-A0AAX1QKV7-F1
#
_entry.id   AF-A0AAX1QKV7-F1
#
_cell.length_a   1.000
_cell.length_b   1.000
_cell.length_c   1.000
_cell.angle_alpha   90.00
_cell.angle_beta   90.00
_cell.angle_gamma   90.00
#
_symmetry.space_group_name_H-M   'P 1'
#
loop_
_entity.id
_entity.type
_entity.pdbx_description
1 polymer ?
#
loop_
_entity_poly.entity_id
_entity_poly.type
_entity_poly.pdbx_seq_one_letter_code
_entity_poly.pdbx_strand_id
1 'polypeptide(L)'
;MKYTDEECERINHNYQIAVRNMNDRAWSAMLDSEKIASLQDVENKLAMDAGRIPSEVVTKELAGEYGAQDGNTLIIDAQSLQKDDFREVLDTLYHEDAHARDWVNSVFSDRQATLSHEERQALEARMTPVPSAEKDFNGYWNHPAEVNARATGKAGVEQLLNDQQVLAQYDASHKATNQILQTYDTVDLSSVGAAQEKGPAPAETVGHGAEAAQGQDHSEEHMR
;
A
#
# COMPACT_ATOMS: atom_id res chain seq x y z
N MET A 1 18.37 -18.35 2.74
CA MET A 1 19.18 -17.36 1.98
C MET A 1 19.95 -16.52 3.00
N LYS A 2 21.16 -16.04 2.69
CA LYS A 2 21.86 -15.07 3.54
C LYS A 2 21.97 -13.77 2.76
N TYR A 3 21.28 -12.75 3.23
CA TYR A 3 21.41 -11.38 2.75
C TYR A 3 22.71 -10.79 3.29
N THR A 4 23.39 -9.97 2.51
CA THR A 4 24.52 -9.18 3.01
C THR A 4 24.04 -8.03 3.89
N ASP A 5 24.94 -7.44 4.67
CA ASP A 5 24.59 -6.27 5.51
C ASP A 5 24.10 -5.09 4.65
N GLU A 6 24.76 -4.83 3.51
CA GLU A 6 24.34 -3.80 2.55
C GLU A 6 22.96 -4.07 1.95
N GLU A 7 22.64 -5.33 1.64
CA GLU A 7 21.32 -5.72 1.17
C GLU A 7 20.26 -5.53 2.26
N CYS A 8 20.58 -5.92 3.49
CA CYS A 8 19.68 -5.73 4.64
C CYS A 8 19.39 -4.24 4.88
N GLU A 9 20.42 -3.39 4.86
CA GLU A 9 20.26 -1.95 5.02
C GLU A 9 19.37 -1.35 3.92
N ARG A 10 19.62 -1.73 2.66
CA ARG A 10 18.80 -1.27 1.53
C ARG A 10 17.34 -1.71 1.65
N ILE A 11 17.09 -2.98 1.98
CA ILE A 11 15.73 -3.52 2.14
C ILE A 11 15.01 -2.81 3.29
N ASN A 12 15.67 -2.62 4.43
CA ASN A 12 15.11 -1.90 5.57
C ASN A 12 14.79 -0.43 5.22
N HIS A 13 15.68 0.24 4.50
CA HIS A 13 15.46 1.63 4.09
C HIS A 13 14.25 1.75 3.14
N ASN A 14 14.20 0.91 2.10
CA ASN A 14 13.08 0.90 1.16
C ASN A 14 11.76 0.55 1.84
N TYR A 15 11.76 -0.44 2.74
CA TYR A 15 10.59 -0.78 3.54
C TYR A 15 10.06 0.42 4.32
N GLN A 16 10.94 1.18 4.98
CA GLN A 16 10.54 2.37 5.72
C GLN A 16 9.95 3.47 4.81
N ILE A 17 10.38 3.58 3.55
CA ILE A 17 9.77 4.48 2.57
C ILE A 17 8.38 3.95 2.18
N ALA A 18 8.25 2.67 1.86
CA ALA A 18 6.97 2.04 1.53
C ALA A 18 5.95 2.21 2.67
N VAL A 19 6.32 1.93 3.92
CA VAL A 19 5.45 2.11 5.10
C VAL A 19 4.96 3.56 5.25
N ARG A 20 5.81 4.55 4.95
CA ARG A 20 5.39 5.97 4.93
C ARG A 20 4.39 6.26 3.81
N ASN A 21 4.55 5.65 2.65
CA ASN A 21 3.68 5.83 1.48
C ASN A 21 2.37 5.02 1.55
N MET A 22 2.30 3.99 2.40
CA MET A 22 1.09 3.20 2.64
C MET A 22 0.11 3.95 3.56
N ASN A 23 -0.39 5.10 3.10
CA ASN A 23 -1.44 5.89 3.74
C ASN A 23 -2.41 6.41 2.68
N ASP A 24 -3.64 6.73 3.07
CA ASP A 24 -4.74 7.07 2.13
C ASP A 24 -4.37 8.23 1.18
N ARG A 25 -3.62 9.23 1.67
CA ARG A 25 -3.22 10.39 0.86
C ARG A 25 -2.16 10.05 -0.17
N ALA A 26 -1.13 9.30 0.22
CA ALA A 26 -0.08 8.90 -0.71
C ALA A 26 -0.61 7.85 -1.69
N TRP A 27 -1.39 6.88 -1.23
CA TRP A 27 -1.99 5.83 -2.06
C TRP A 27 -2.85 6.39 -3.20
N SER A 28 -3.70 7.38 -2.90
CA SER A 28 -4.55 8.04 -3.92
C SER A 28 -3.76 8.89 -4.92
N ALA A 29 -2.53 9.31 -4.58
CA ALA A 29 -1.67 10.11 -5.45
C ALA A 29 -0.67 9.27 -6.27
N MET A 30 -0.34 8.07 -5.79
CA MET A 30 0.63 7.17 -6.44
C MET A 30 0.10 6.59 -7.75
N LEU A 31 0.98 6.53 -8.75
CA LEU A 31 0.81 5.72 -9.94
C LEU A 31 0.79 4.23 -9.57
N ASP A 32 0.17 3.40 -10.41
CA ASP A 32 0.13 1.95 -10.20
C ASP A 32 1.54 1.34 -10.09
N SER A 33 2.50 1.85 -10.86
CA SER A 33 3.90 1.41 -10.77
C SER A 33 4.54 1.74 -9.42
N GLU A 34 4.17 2.86 -8.79
CA GLU A 34 4.67 3.26 -7.46
C GLU A 34 4.01 2.42 -6.35
N LYS A 35 2.71 2.11 -6.52
CA LYS A 35 1.98 1.18 -5.64
C LYS A 35 2.62 -0.21 -5.67
N ILE A 36 2.85 -0.76 -6.86
CA ILE A 36 3.51 -2.07 -7.02
C ILE A 36 4.93 -2.05 -6.46
N ALA A 37 5.72 -1.00 -6.71
CA ALA A 37 7.05 -0.88 -6.13
C ALA A 37 7.01 -0.89 -4.59
N SER A 38 6.06 -0.17 -3.99
CA SER A 38 5.90 -0.15 -2.54
C SER A 38 5.47 -1.51 -1.97
N LEU A 39 4.59 -2.24 -2.67
CA LEU A 39 4.21 -3.61 -2.30
C LEU A 39 5.40 -4.57 -2.43
N GLN A 40 6.22 -4.42 -3.47
CA GLN A 40 7.45 -5.21 -3.62
C GLN A 40 8.45 -4.93 -2.50
N ASP A 41 8.57 -3.69 -2.03
CA ASP A 41 9.44 -3.34 -0.90
C ASP A 41 8.95 -3.95 0.43
N VAL A 42 7.63 -4.04 0.63
CA VAL A 42 7.03 -4.80 1.74
C VAL A 42 7.39 -6.29 1.61
N GLU A 43 7.16 -6.89 0.45
CA GLU A 43 7.48 -8.30 0.20
C GLU A 43 8.97 -8.62 0.38
N ASN A 44 9.85 -7.73 -0.08
CA ASN A 44 11.30 -7.86 0.13
C ASN A 44 11.67 -7.92 1.62
N LYS A 45 11.01 -7.11 2.45
CA LYS A 45 11.20 -7.13 3.91
C LYS A 45 10.74 -8.45 4.51
N LEU A 46 9.56 -8.93 4.13
CA LEU A 46 9.02 -10.22 4.59
C LEU A 46 9.93 -11.38 4.23
N ALA A 47 10.43 -11.37 2.99
CA ALA A 47 11.34 -12.39 2.50
C ALA A 47 12.67 -12.39 3.25
N MET A 48 13.21 -11.21 3.52
CA MET A 48 14.43 -11.04 4.30
C MET A 48 14.28 -11.59 5.72
N ASP A 49 13.20 -11.21 6.42
CA ASP A 49 12.94 -11.66 7.78
C ASP A 49 12.72 -13.17 7.89
N ALA A 50 12.08 -13.77 6.88
CA ALA A 50 11.86 -15.22 6.78
C ALA A 50 13.05 -15.98 6.15
N GLY A 51 14.13 -15.28 5.79
CA GLY A 51 15.32 -15.84 5.16
C GLY A 51 15.05 -16.57 3.83
N ARG A 52 14.01 -16.15 3.09
CA ARG A 52 13.57 -16.72 1.80
C ARG A 52 13.91 -15.78 0.64
N ILE A 53 13.75 -16.29 -0.59
CA ILE A 53 13.80 -15.47 -1.80
C ILE A 53 12.49 -14.67 -1.86
N PRO A 54 12.53 -13.37 -2.17
CA PRO A 54 11.32 -12.59 -2.32
C PRO A 54 10.46 -13.11 -3.46
N SER A 55 9.16 -13.07 -3.25
CA SER A 55 8.19 -13.28 -4.30
C SER A 55 8.13 -12.05 -5.19
N GLU A 56 7.91 -12.27 -6.48
CA GLU A 56 7.72 -11.17 -7.43
C GLU A 56 6.28 -10.65 -7.29
N VAL A 57 6.11 -9.36 -7.04
CA VAL A 57 4.80 -8.72 -6.98
C VAL A 57 4.47 -8.13 -8.34
N VAL A 58 3.41 -8.61 -8.96
CA VAL A 58 2.95 -8.15 -10.28
C VAL A 58 1.49 -7.77 -10.23
N THR A 59 1.03 -7.01 -11.24
CA THR A 59 -0.39 -6.72 -11.42
C THR A 59 -0.93 -7.29 -12.72
N LYS A 60 -2.14 -7.84 -12.67
CA LYS A 60 -2.92 -8.34 -13.81
C LYS A 60 -4.40 -8.12 -13.53
N GLU A 61 -5.23 -8.05 -14.56
CA GLU A 61 -6.69 -8.10 -14.38
C GLU A 61 -7.10 -9.51 -13.96
N LEU A 62 -7.84 -9.61 -12.85
CA LEU A 62 -8.40 -10.88 -12.36
C LEU A 62 -9.92 -10.90 -12.50
N ALA A 63 -10.49 -12.09 -12.65
CA ALA A 63 -11.93 -12.28 -12.83
C ALA A 63 -12.68 -12.31 -11.49
N GLY A 64 -12.63 -11.19 -10.75
CA GLY A 64 -13.38 -11.01 -9.49
C GLY A 64 -12.62 -11.39 -8.21
N GLU A 65 -11.37 -11.83 -8.34
CA GLU A 65 -10.44 -12.05 -7.22
C GLU A 65 -9.64 -10.77 -6.93
N TYR A 66 -9.23 -10.60 -5.68
CA TYR A 66 -8.39 -9.47 -5.25
C TYR A 66 -6.91 -9.70 -5.54
N GLY A 67 -6.49 -10.96 -5.51
CA GLY A 67 -5.16 -11.41 -5.82
C GLY A 67 -5.13 -12.92 -6.03
N ALA A 68 -3.97 -13.40 -6.46
CA ALA A 68 -3.70 -14.81 -6.63
C ALA A 68 -2.19 -15.08 -6.48
N GLN A 69 -1.84 -16.32 -6.19
CA GLN A 69 -0.47 -16.79 -6.16
C GLN A 69 -0.19 -17.77 -7.32
N ASP A 70 0.92 -17.57 -8.01
CA ASP A 70 1.45 -18.49 -9.04
C ASP A 70 2.94 -18.76 -8.79
N GLY A 71 3.26 -19.93 -8.27
CA GLY A 71 4.62 -20.29 -7.86
C GLY A 71 5.20 -19.34 -6.81
N ASN A 72 6.20 -18.54 -7.18
CA ASN A 72 6.76 -17.51 -6.27
C ASN A 72 6.39 -16.09 -6.74
N THR A 73 5.26 -15.94 -7.41
CA THR A 73 4.73 -14.66 -7.88
C THR A 73 3.42 -14.37 -7.20
N LEU A 74 3.29 -13.15 -6.67
CA LEU A 74 2.08 -12.59 -6.08
C LEU A 74 1.41 -11.70 -7.13
N ILE A 75 0.19 -12.03 -7.50
CA ILE A 75 -0.58 -11.28 -8.49
C ILE A 75 -1.61 -10.44 -7.73
N ILE A 76 -1.53 -9.13 -7.87
CA ILE A 76 -2.52 -8.19 -7.33
C ILE A 76 -3.43 -7.74 -8.46
N ASP A 77 -4.75 -7.81 -8.23
CA ASP A 77 -5.71 -7.37 -9.22
C ASP A 77 -5.56 -5.88 -9.54
N ALA A 78 -5.50 -5.57 -10.84
CA ALA A 78 -5.30 -4.21 -11.33
C ALA A 78 -6.42 -3.26 -10.90
N GLN A 79 -7.67 -3.73 -10.79
CA GLN A 79 -8.79 -2.89 -10.33
C GLN A 79 -8.69 -2.61 -8.83
N SER A 80 -8.14 -3.54 -8.06
CA SER A 80 -7.92 -3.37 -6.63
C SER A 80 -6.89 -2.27 -6.32
N LEU A 81 -5.89 -2.06 -7.20
CA LEU A 81 -4.96 -0.93 -7.08
C LEU A 81 -5.64 0.44 -7.26
N GLN A 82 -6.76 0.51 -7.99
CA GLN A 82 -7.52 1.75 -8.20
C GLN A 82 -8.44 2.10 -7.03
N LYS A 83 -8.63 1.19 -6.07
CA LYS A 83 -9.47 1.44 -4.89
C LYS A 83 -8.71 2.32 -3.90
N ASP A 84 -9.48 3.15 -3.18
CA ASP A 84 -8.95 4.07 -2.17
C ASP A 84 -8.58 3.40 -0.84
N ASP A 85 -8.66 2.06 -0.75
CA ASP A 85 -8.30 1.31 0.45
C ASP A 85 -7.04 0.47 0.25
N PHE A 86 -5.88 1.06 0.56
CA PHE A 86 -4.61 0.36 0.50
C PHE A 86 -4.54 -0.84 1.47
N ARG A 87 -5.37 -0.87 2.52
CA ARG A 87 -5.34 -1.95 3.53
C ARG A 87 -5.87 -3.25 2.96
N GLU A 88 -6.86 -3.19 2.08
CA GLU A 88 -7.37 -4.36 1.35
C GLU A 88 -6.31 -4.94 0.41
N VAL A 89 -5.54 -4.06 -0.25
CA VAL A 89 -4.42 -4.48 -1.10
C VAL A 89 -3.26 -5.05 -0.28
N LEU A 90 -2.96 -4.49 0.88
CA LEU A 90 -1.99 -5.06 1.81
C LEU A 90 -2.44 -6.41 2.37
N ASP A 91 -3.69 -6.52 2.81
CA ASP A 91 -4.26 -7.80 3.28
C ASP A 91 -4.09 -8.88 2.22
N THR A 92 -4.39 -8.54 0.95
CA THR A 92 -4.18 -9.40 -0.21
C THR A 92 -2.71 -9.77 -0.37
N LEU A 93 -1.77 -8.81 -0.32
CA LEU A 93 -0.34 -9.09 -0.43
C LEU A 93 0.13 -10.12 0.62
N TYR A 94 -0.23 -9.90 1.88
CA TYR A 94 0.14 -10.79 2.99
C TYR A 94 -0.57 -12.14 2.92
N HIS A 95 -1.80 -12.17 2.40
CA HIS A 95 -2.55 -13.39 2.14
C HIS A 95 -1.83 -14.24 1.08
N GLU A 96 -1.53 -13.66 -0.07
CA GLU A 96 -0.87 -14.38 -1.16
C GLU A 96 0.59 -14.75 -0.81
N ASP A 97 1.30 -13.92 -0.02
CA ASP A 97 2.60 -14.29 0.55
C ASP A 97 2.53 -15.59 1.36
N ALA A 98 1.46 -15.78 2.15
CA ALA A 98 1.31 -17.00 2.94
C ALA A 98 1.25 -18.24 2.04
N HIS A 99 0.50 -18.17 0.93
CA HIS A 99 0.44 -19.24 -0.07
C HIS A 99 1.79 -19.43 -0.77
N ALA A 100 2.45 -18.36 -1.18
CA ALA A 100 3.75 -18.43 -1.85
C ALA A 100 4.83 -19.02 -0.92
N ARG A 101 4.82 -18.64 0.35
CA ARG A 101 5.72 -19.19 1.38
C ARG A 101 5.51 -20.68 1.58
N ASP A 102 4.26 -21.13 1.66
CA ASP A 102 3.94 -22.55 1.75
C ASP A 102 4.38 -23.29 0.49
N TRP A 103 4.13 -22.73 -0.70
CA TRP A 103 4.62 -23.28 -1.96
C TRP A 103 6.14 -23.43 -1.96
N VAL A 104 6.90 -22.37 -1.63
CA VAL A 104 8.37 -22.39 -1.51
C VAL A 104 8.81 -23.48 -0.54
N ASN A 105 8.19 -23.55 0.65
CA ASN A 105 8.53 -24.56 1.63
C ASN A 105 8.17 -25.98 1.17
N SER A 106 7.19 -26.14 0.28
CA SER A 106 6.79 -27.44 -0.27
C SER A 106 7.68 -27.92 -1.42
N VAL A 107 8.27 -27.03 -2.22
CA VAL A 107 9.04 -27.42 -3.41
C VAL A 107 10.56 -27.49 -3.19
N PHE A 108 11.09 -26.75 -2.22
CA PHE A 108 12.53 -26.74 -1.93
C PHE A 108 12.89 -27.64 -0.74
N SER A 109 13.64 -28.72 -1.01
CA SER A 109 14.08 -29.70 0.00
C SER A 109 14.82 -29.06 1.18
N ASP A 110 15.65 -28.07 0.91
CA ASP A 110 16.46 -27.40 1.93
C ASP A 110 15.58 -26.61 2.90
N ARG A 111 14.44 -26.09 2.43
CA ARG A 111 13.44 -25.45 3.27
C ARG A 111 12.71 -26.49 4.13
N GLN A 112 12.25 -27.58 3.53
CA GLN A 112 11.62 -28.67 4.27
C GLN A 112 12.51 -29.23 5.38
N ALA A 113 13.82 -29.35 5.13
CA ALA A 113 14.78 -29.86 6.10
C ALA A 113 14.93 -28.98 7.35
N THR A 114 14.61 -27.69 7.24
CA THR A 114 14.64 -26.75 8.37
C THR A 114 13.37 -26.75 9.22
N LEU A 115 12.29 -27.37 8.73
CA LEU A 115 11.01 -27.43 9.43
C LEU A 115 11.01 -28.52 10.50
N SER A 116 10.49 -28.18 11.68
CA SER A 116 10.11 -29.14 12.70
C SER A 116 9.06 -30.13 12.20
N HIS A 117 8.81 -31.18 12.98
CA HIS A 117 7.80 -32.17 12.63
C HIS A 117 6.38 -31.55 12.56
N GLU A 118 6.06 -30.69 13.53
CA GLU A 118 4.76 -30.02 13.60
C GLU A 118 4.56 -29.05 12.43
N GLU A 119 5.59 -28.27 12.09
CA GLU A 119 5.55 -27.36 10.93
C GLU A 119 5.37 -28.12 9.61
N ARG A 120 5.99 -29.30 9.47
CA ARG A 120 5.79 -30.16 8.29
C ARG A 120 4.37 -30.68 8.19
N GLN A 121 3.79 -31.18 9.27
CA GLN A 121 2.39 -31.62 9.27
C GLN A 121 1.42 -30.49 8.94
N ALA A 122 1.67 -29.30 9.51
CA ALA A 122 0.85 -28.12 9.23
C ALA A 122 0.98 -27.69 7.76
N LEU A 123 2.19 -27.72 7.19
CA LEU A 123 2.43 -27.45 5.78
C LEU A 123 1.71 -28.46 4.89
N GLU A 124 1.84 -29.77 5.16
CA GLU A 124 1.15 -30.84 4.41
C GLU A 124 -0.36 -30.62 4.36
N ALA A 125 -0.97 -30.20 5.48
CA ALA A 125 -2.40 -29.88 5.55
C ALA A 125 -2.80 -28.62 4.78
N ARG A 126 -1.90 -27.64 4.63
CA ARG A 126 -2.15 -26.43 3.82
C ARG A 126 -1.92 -26.67 2.34
N MET A 127 -1.04 -27.59 1.98
CA MET A 127 -0.73 -27.93 0.58
C MET A 127 -1.75 -28.89 -0.06
N THR A 128 -2.83 -29.28 0.63
CA THR A 128 -3.92 -30.04 0.00
C THR A 128 -4.71 -29.17 -0.98
N PRO A 129 -5.37 -29.77 -2.00
CA PRO A 129 -6.17 -28.99 -2.96
C PRO A 129 -7.26 -28.16 -2.28
N VAL A 130 -7.25 -26.85 -2.51
CA VAL A 130 -8.28 -25.93 -2.02
C VAL A 130 -9.54 -26.07 -2.87
N PRO A 131 -10.73 -26.28 -2.26
CA PRO A 131 -11.99 -26.26 -3.00
C PRO A 131 -12.24 -24.90 -3.65
N SER A 132 -12.88 -24.88 -4.82
CA SER A 132 -13.35 -23.63 -5.43
C SER A 132 -14.46 -23.01 -4.57
N ALA A 133 -14.33 -21.72 -4.26
CA ALA A 133 -15.31 -20.97 -3.47
C ALA A 133 -16.72 -20.97 -4.09
N GLU A 134 -16.83 -21.03 -5.43
CA GLU A 134 -18.12 -21.11 -6.14
C GLU A 134 -18.83 -22.45 -5.93
N LYS A 135 -18.06 -23.55 -5.77
CA LYS A 135 -18.59 -24.91 -5.66
C LYS A 135 -18.83 -25.33 -4.22
N ASP A 136 -17.92 -24.96 -3.33
CA ASP A 136 -17.98 -25.24 -1.90
C ASP A 136 -17.32 -24.11 -1.12
N PHE A 137 -18.08 -23.04 -0.88
CA PHE A 137 -17.62 -21.90 -0.11
C PHE A 137 -17.18 -22.29 1.31
N ASN A 138 -17.88 -23.22 1.96
CA ASN A 138 -17.55 -23.60 3.33
C ASN A 138 -16.25 -24.42 3.39
N GLY A 139 -16.00 -25.28 2.40
CA GLY A 139 -14.74 -26.00 2.24
C GLY A 139 -13.58 -25.08 1.92
N TYR A 140 -13.76 -24.13 0.99
CA TYR A 140 -12.78 -23.08 0.70
C TYR A 140 -12.47 -22.26 1.95
N TRP A 141 -13.51 -21.69 2.59
CA TRP A 141 -13.36 -20.80 3.73
C TRP A 141 -12.65 -21.49 4.89
N ASN A 142 -12.97 -22.74 5.21
CA ASN A 142 -12.34 -23.45 6.33
C ASN A 142 -11.09 -24.24 5.95
N HIS A 143 -10.61 -24.14 4.71
CA HIS A 143 -9.38 -24.81 4.31
C HIS A 143 -8.18 -24.30 5.14
N PRO A 144 -7.28 -25.17 5.63
CA PRO A 144 -6.15 -24.73 6.47
C PRO A 144 -5.28 -23.65 5.83
N ALA A 145 -5.07 -23.71 4.51
CA ALA A 145 -4.32 -22.69 3.77
C ALA A 145 -4.99 -21.32 3.87
N GLU A 146 -6.29 -21.26 3.56
CA GLU A 146 -7.09 -20.05 3.55
C GLU A 146 -7.28 -19.43 4.94
N VAL A 147 -7.44 -20.28 5.97
CA VAL A 147 -7.47 -19.84 7.37
C VAL A 147 -6.14 -19.18 7.76
N ASN A 148 -5.02 -19.80 7.42
CA ASN A 148 -3.69 -19.27 7.69
C ASN A 148 -3.40 -17.99 6.90
N ALA A 149 -3.78 -17.95 5.63
CA ALA A 149 -3.56 -16.81 4.75
C ALA A 149 -4.35 -15.58 5.22
N ARG A 150 -5.63 -15.73 5.57
CA ARG A 150 -6.43 -14.62 6.16
C ARG A 150 -5.89 -14.15 7.51
N ALA A 151 -5.41 -15.08 8.35
CA ALA A 151 -4.79 -14.69 9.61
C ALA A 151 -3.48 -13.90 9.39
N THR A 152 -2.68 -14.31 8.40
CA THR A 152 -1.46 -13.62 7.98
C THR A 152 -1.77 -12.25 7.39
N GLY A 153 -2.78 -12.15 6.52
CA GLY A 153 -3.31 -10.91 5.95
C GLY A 153 -3.59 -9.87 7.02
N LYS A 154 -4.48 -10.22 7.95
CA LYS A 154 -4.87 -9.35 9.05
C LYS A 154 -3.68 -8.93 9.93
N ALA A 155 -2.85 -9.88 10.34
CA ALA A 155 -1.69 -9.60 11.19
C ALA A 155 -0.67 -8.69 10.47
N GLY A 156 -0.47 -8.88 9.17
CA GLY A 156 0.43 -8.08 8.36
C GLY A 156 -0.02 -6.62 8.24
N VAL A 157 -1.33 -6.39 8.00
CA VAL A 157 -1.90 -5.04 8.00
C VAL A 157 -1.73 -4.37 9.38
N GLU A 158 -2.05 -5.09 10.47
CA GLU A 158 -1.87 -4.58 11.83
C GLU A 158 -0.41 -4.21 12.12
N GLN A 159 0.54 -5.05 11.71
CA GLN A 159 1.97 -4.79 11.87
C GLN A 159 2.43 -3.58 11.07
N LEU A 160 2.04 -3.46 9.80
CA LEU A 160 2.44 -2.34 8.95
C LEU A 160 1.90 -1.00 9.49
N LEU A 161 0.65 -0.99 9.97
CA LEU A 161 0.07 0.19 10.63
C LEU A 161 0.80 0.54 11.94
N ASN A 162 1.27 -0.46 12.69
CA ASN A 162 2.09 -0.22 13.87
C ASN A 162 3.45 0.37 13.49
N ASP A 163 4.13 -0.18 12.49
CA ASP A 163 5.40 0.33 11.98
C ASP A 163 5.27 1.77 11.49
N GLN A 164 4.16 2.10 10.83
CA GLN A 164 3.85 3.46 10.41
C GLN A 164 3.74 4.43 11.60
N GLN A 165 3.10 4.02 12.69
CA GLN A 165 3.03 4.84 13.91
C GLN A 165 4.40 5.05 14.56
N VAL A 166 5.22 4.00 14.61
CA VAL A 166 6.59 4.08 15.16
C VAL A 166 7.45 5.03 14.32
N LEU A 167 7.40 4.93 12.99
CA LEU A 167 8.12 5.83 12.09
C LEU A 167 7.63 7.28 12.22
N ALA A 168 6.33 7.51 12.32
CA ALA A 168 5.79 8.86 12.53
C ALA A 168 6.27 9.48 13.86
N GLN A 169 6.36 8.69 14.93
CA GLN A 169 6.90 9.15 16.23
C GLN A 169 8.41 9.44 16.15
N TYR A 170 9.16 8.60 15.43
CA TYR A 170 10.58 8.81 15.18
C TYR A 170 10.81 10.11 14.41
N ASP A 171 10.08 10.33 13.32
CA ASP A 171 10.19 11.52 12.46
C ASP A 171 9.84 12.80 13.24
N ALA A 172 8.80 12.77 14.07
CA ALA A 172 8.40 13.90 14.92
C ALA A 172 9.45 14.25 16.01
N SER A 173 10.10 13.24 16.60
CA SER A 173 11.06 13.43 17.70
C SER A 173 12.45 13.88 17.25
N HIS A 174 12.85 13.58 16.02
CA HIS A 174 14.22 13.83 15.57
C HIS A 174 14.40 15.19 14.86
N LYS A 175 13.34 16.00 14.67
CA LYS A 175 13.36 17.25 13.87
C LYS A 175 14.22 17.11 12.60
N ALA A 176 14.29 15.90 12.06
CA ALA A 176 15.22 15.57 11.01
C ALA A 176 14.65 16.18 9.75
N THR A 177 15.39 17.17 9.27
CA THR A 177 15.21 17.83 7.99
C THR A 177 14.78 16.81 6.94
N ASN A 178 13.59 17.02 6.40
CA ASN A 178 13.00 16.31 5.26
C ASN A 178 14.06 15.88 4.23
N GLN A 179 14.56 14.65 4.32
CA GLN A 179 15.30 14.02 3.22
C GLN A 179 14.41 13.08 2.39
N ILE A 180 13.21 12.76 2.87
CA ILE A 180 12.18 12.00 2.14
C ILE A 180 10.99 12.92 1.84
N LEU A 181 11.27 14.14 1.38
CA LEU A 181 10.30 14.95 0.64
C LEU A 181 10.40 14.73 -0.88
N GLN A 182 11.17 13.72 -1.32
CA GLN A 182 11.41 13.50 -2.74
C GLN A 182 10.38 12.65 -3.46
N THR A 183 9.29 12.21 -2.81
CA THR A 183 8.18 11.65 -3.59
C THR A 183 6.88 12.40 -3.44
N TYR A 184 6.32 12.69 -2.25
CA TYR A 184 5.12 13.54 -2.20
C TYR A 184 5.04 14.34 -0.89
N ASP A 185 4.84 15.66 -1.01
CA ASP A 185 4.93 16.68 0.05
C ASP A 185 4.29 16.29 1.40
N THR A 186 5.12 16.09 2.42
CA THR A 186 4.74 16.13 3.84
C THR A 186 4.41 17.57 4.23
N VAL A 187 3.15 17.93 4.02
CA VAL A 187 2.57 19.10 4.69
C VAL A 187 2.45 18.76 6.17
N ASP A 188 3.16 19.53 6.98
CA ASP A 188 3.09 19.56 8.43
C ASP A 188 1.64 19.69 8.93
N LEU A 189 1.09 18.58 9.42
CA LEU A 189 -0.26 18.49 9.99
C LEU A 189 -0.40 19.23 11.33
N SER A 190 0.66 19.85 11.87
CA SER A 190 0.58 20.64 13.11
C SER A 190 0.06 22.07 12.91
N SER A 191 -0.14 22.53 11.67
CA SER A 191 -0.46 23.93 11.37
C SER A 191 -1.96 24.26 11.19
N VAL A 192 -2.86 23.26 11.19
CA VAL A 192 -4.31 23.51 11.08
C VAL A 192 -4.92 23.77 12.46
N GLY A 193 -4.57 24.89 13.09
CA GLY A 193 -5.14 25.21 14.41
C GLY A 193 -4.70 26.50 15.10
N ALA A 194 -3.99 27.42 14.45
CA ALA A 194 -3.54 28.65 15.13
C ALA A 194 -3.44 29.87 14.21
N ALA A 195 -4.52 30.24 13.52
CA ALA A 195 -4.68 31.62 13.02
C ALA A 195 -6.15 31.91 12.64
N GLN A 196 -7.04 31.97 13.62
CA GLN A 196 -8.30 32.70 13.45
C GLN A 196 -8.71 33.38 14.76
N GLU A 197 -7.90 34.33 15.20
CA GLU A 197 -8.35 35.42 16.05
C GLU A 197 -7.84 36.74 15.49
N LYS A 198 -8.76 37.52 14.92
CA LYS A 198 -8.96 38.96 15.19
C LYS A 198 -10.00 39.53 14.20
N GLY A 199 -11.15 39.92 14.71
CA GLY A 199 -11.88 41.07 14.19
C GLY A 199 -11.69 42.28 15.13
N PRO A 200 -12.26 43.46 14.84
CA PRO A 200 -12.80 43.99 13.58
C PRO A 200 -12.06 45.28 13.09
N ALA A 201 -12.54 45.83 11.97
CA ALA A 201 -12.01 46.93 11.14
C ALA A 201 -11.82 48.31 11.83
N PRO A 202 -11.23 49.30 11.13
CA PRO A 202 -12.09 50.34 10.55
C PRO A 202 -11.75 50.79 9.11
N ALA A 203 -12.70 51.50 8.50
CA ALA A 203 -12.75 51.98 7.13
C ALA A 203 -12.09 53.36 6.93
N GLU A 204 -11.54 53.61 5.73
CA GLU A 204 -11.40 54.92 5.07
C GLU A 204 -11.32 54.69 3.53
N THR A 205 -12.40 54.97 2.79
CA THR A 205 -12.56 56.09 1.84
C THR A 205 -11.43 56.31 0.83
N VAL A 206 -11.67 55.93 -0.43
CA VAL A 206 -11.20 56.69 -1.60
C VAL A 206 -12.33 56.72 -2.62
N GLY A 207 -12.90 57.91 -2.84
CA GLY A 207 -13.82 58.17 -3.93
C GLY A 207 -13.06 58.53 -5.20
N HIS A 208 -13.67 58.28 -6.36
CA HIS A 208 -13.67 59.15 -7.54
C HIS A 208 -14.89 58.77 -8.38
N GLY A 209 -15.82 59.71 -8.51
CA GLY A 209 -16.91 59.65 -9.49
C GLY A 209 -16.52 60.40 -10.75
N ALA A 210 -17.01 59.93 -11.89
CA ALA A 210 -17.41 60.74 -13.02
C ALA A 210 -18.42 59.93 -13.86
N GLU A 211 -19.61 60.52 -14.03
CA GLU A 211 -20.77 59.99 -14.74
C GLU A 211 -20.68 60.18 -16.27
N ALA A 212 -21.62 59.48 -16.94
CA ALA A 212 -22.34 59.84 -18.17
C ALA A 212 -21.59 59.65 -19.52
N ALA A 213 -22.23 59.25 -20.62
CA ALA A 213 -23.55 58.72 -20.95
C ALA A 213 -23.51 58.23 -22.42
N GLN A 214 -24.40 57.27 -22.74
CA GLN A 214 -25.12 57.04 -24.02
C GLN A 214 -24.40 57.11 -25.39
N GLY A 215 -24.59 56.04 -26.16
CA GLY A 215 -24.45 56.04 -27.61
C GLY A 215 -24.79 54.67 -28.20
N GLN A 216 -26.07 54.44 -28.49
CA GLN A 216 -26.53 53.40 -29.43
C GLN A 216 -26.04 53.77 -30.83
N ASP A 217 -25.58 52.82 -31.67
CA ASP A 217 -26.23 52.51 -32.95
C ASP A 217 -25.63 51.30 -33.68
N HIS A 218 -26.46 50.71 -34.54
CA HIS A 218 -26.46 49.44 -35.27
C HIS A 218 -25.25 49.10 -36.18
N SER A 219 -24.99 47.79 -36.34
CA SER A 219 -25.08 47.12 -37.66
C SER A 219 -24.87 45.60 -37.53
N GLU A 220 -25.91 44.85 -37.88
CA GLU A 220 -25.84 43.46 -38.32
C GLU A 220 -25.09 43.38 -39.67
N GLU A 221 -24.24 42.38 -39.89
CA GLU A 221 -24.07 41.84 -41.24
C GLU A 221 -23.73 40.34 -41.22
N HIS A 222 -24.24 39.68 -42.26
CA HIS A 222 -24.58 38.27 -42.40
C HIS A 222 -23.42 37.26 -42.44
N MET A 223 -23.80 36.05 -41.99
CA MET A 223 -23.24 34.75 -42.39
C MET A 223 -23.00 34.63 -43.91
N ARG A 224 -21.86 34.03 -44.24
CA ARG A 224 -21.77 32.99 -45.27
C ARG A 224 -20.89 31.86 -44.76
#